data_AF-A0A1F3TZD9-F1
#
_entry.id   AF-A0A1F3TZD9-F1
#
_cell.length_a   1.000
_cell.length_b   1.000
_cell.length_c   1.000
_cell.angle_alpha   90.00
_cell.angle_beta   90.00
_cell.angle_gamma   90.00
#
_symmetry.space_group_name_H-M   'P 1'
#
loop_
_entity.id
_entity.type
_entity.pdbx_description
1 polymer ?
#
loop_
_entity_poly.entity_id
_entity_poly.type
_entity_poly.pdbx_seq_one_letter_code
_entity_poly.pdbx_strand_id
1 'polypeptide(L)'
;MQIFIVILIITVFKLTFAAAQAPELSHWLPPVHLNLMDYSAQLEKSGLESPSQIRLENKKALQRLSQKNREFDYRKTTLTKKEAWQLLERVINHPIVGHQTIENYDPNHQFGFCFGRATWVWLEALRMGLDKKSIVKIFIVGPMRADDITWQFHVATAVRTKGFFGDSWVVIDTNANRPLSPEEFLAKYESVSTDKKLRLFVSDPQRLGASSTIKFGPMHFKDSRNDSNYNRYFQDMLSHFSNAINYEHTKKCKYLF
;
A
#
# COMPACT_ATOMS: atom_id res chain seq x y z
N MET A 1 11.12 -75.75 -22.68
CA MET A 1 9.85 -75.36 -23.34
C MET A 1 8.88 -75.09 -22.19
N GLN A 2 8.47 -73.88 -21.78
CA GLN A 2 8.20 -72.60 -22.43
C GLN A 2 8.72 -71.43 -21.57
N ILE A 3 9.21 -70.38 -22.21
CA ILE A 3 9.64 -69.12 -21.60
C ILE A 3 8.44 -68.16 -21.67
N PHE A 4 7.90 -67.74 -20.53
CA PHE A 4 6.91 -66.67 -20.46
C PHE A 4 7.62 -65.32 -20.33
N ILE A 5 7.59 -64.55 -21.42
CA ILE A 5 8.05 -63.15 -21.49
C ILE A 5 6.94 -62.27 -20.89
N VAL A 6 7.17 -61.72 -19.71
CA VAL A 6 6.34 -60.66 -19.13
C VAL A 6 6.85 -59.33 -19.66
N ILE A 7 6.13 -58.77 -20.64
CA ILE A 7 6.38 -57.42 -21.15
C ILE A 7 5.76 -56.42 -20.16
N LEU A 8 6.60 -55.86 -19.30
CA LEU A 8 6.25 -54.74 -18.41
C LEU A 8 6.25 -53.44 -19.24
N ILE A 9 5.07 -53.01 -19.68
CA ILE A 9 4.88 -51.70 -20.32
C ILE A 9 4.96 -50.63 -19.22
N ILE A 10 6.13 -50.01 -19.07
CA ILE A 10 6.32 -48.80 -18.25
C ILE A 10 5.76 -47.63 -19.06
N THR A 11 4.49 -47.27 -18.83
CA THR A 11 3.92 -46.01 -19.31
C THR A 11 4.46 -44.87 -18.45
N VAL A 12 5.54 -44.24 -18.91
CA VAL A 12 6.06 -43.00 -18.31
C VAL A 12 5.07 -41.87 -18.60
N PHE A 13 4.16 -41.61 -17.66
CA PHE A 13 3.39 -40.37 -17.62
C PHE A 13 4.36 -39.20 -17.38
N LYS A 14 4.79 -38.54 -18.45
CA LYS A 14 5.38 -37.20 -18.37
C LYS A 14 4.26 -36.21 -18.05
N LEU A 15 3.94 -36.08 -16.77
CA LEU A 15 3.23 -34.92 -16.24
C LEU A 15 4.18 -33.72 -16.33
N THR A 16 4.18 -33.04 -17.48
CA THR A 16 4.72 -31.68 -17.57
C THR A 16 3.76 -30.78 -16.80
N PHE A 17 4.06 -30.58 -15.52
CA PHE A 17 3.55 -29.41 -14.80
C PHE A 17 4.16 -28.19 -15.47
N ALA A 18 3.43 -27.59 -16.42
CA ALA A 18 3.66 -26.20 -16.76
C ALA A 18 3.33 -25.41 -15.49
N ALA A 19 4.37 -25.10 -14.70
CA ALA A 19 4.25 -24.15 -13.62
C ALA A 19 3.85 -22.82 -14.28
N ALA A 20 2.56 -22.52 -14.27
CA ALA A 20 2.06 -21.21 -14.66
C ALA A 20 2.73 -20.20 -13.72
N GLN A 21 3.78 -19.53 -14.21
CA GLN A 21 4.40 -18.42 -13.50
C GLN A 21 3.29 -17.40 -13.27
N ALA A 22 2.91 -17.22 -12.01
CA ALA A 22 1.93 -16.21 -11.66
C ALA A 22 2.50 -14.85 -12.09
N PRO A 23 1.74 -14.05 -12.85
CA PRO A 23 2.23 -12.77 -13.34
C PRO A 23 2.68 -11.90 -12.17
N GLU A 24 3.86 -11.30 -12.30
CA GLU A 24 4.41 -10.40 -11.30
C GLU A 24 3.41 -9.27 -11.01
N LEU A 25 3.26 -8.90 -9.74
CA LEU A 25 2.27 -7.91 -9.30
C LEU A 25 2.38 -6.57 -10.06
N SER A 26 3.60 -6.24 -10.50
CA SER A 26 3.95 -5.06 -11.30
C SER A 26 3.04 -4.86 -12.51
N HIS A 27 2.59 -5.94 -13.17
CA HIS A 27 1.70 -5.87 -14.32
C HIS A 27 0.26 -5.46 -13.99
N TRP A 28 -0.16 -5.61 -12.73
CA TRP A 28 -1.52 -5.32 -12.28
C TRP A 28 -1.64 -4.00 -11.54
N LEU A 29 -0.52 -3.43 -11.11
CA LEU A 29 -0.51 -2.13 -10.48
C LEU A 29 -0.78 -1.07 -11.56
N PRO A 30 -1.66 -0.08 -11.31
CA PRO A 30 -1.80 1.05 -12.18
C PRO A 30 -0.43 1.73 -12.29
N PRO A 31 0.06 1.99 -13.51
CA PRO A 31 1.35 2.64 -13.70
C PRO A 31 1.43 3.93 -12.89
N VAL A 32 2.59 4.26 -12.33
CA VAL A 32 2.72 5.46 -11.47
C VAL A 32 2.33 6.74 -12.21
N HIS A 33 2.53 6.81 -13.53
CA HIS A 33 2.15 7.96 -14.36
C HIS A 33 0.64 8.12 -14.57
N LEU A 34 -0.18 7.14 -14.16
CA LEU A 34 -1.63 7.25 -14.24
C LEU A 34 -2.16 8.11 -13.08
N ASN A 35 -2.90 9.18 -13.38
CA ASN A 35 -3.71 9.87 -12.39
C ASN A 35 -4.95 9.00 -12.09
N LEU A 36 -5.04 8.46 -10.87
CA LEU A 36 -6.12 7.55 -10.47
C LEU A 36 -7.47 8.26 -10.37
N MET A 37 -7.47 9.56 -10.06
CA MET A 37 -8.67 10.40 -10.03
C MET A 37 -9.23 10.56 -11.45
N ASP A 38 -8.37 10.96 -12.39
CA ASP A 38 -8.77 11.15 -13.80
C ASP A 38 -9.20 9.83 -14.42
N TYR A 39 -8.47 8.75 -14.12
CA TYR A 39 -8.83 7.41 -14.58
C TYR A 39 -10.20 6.98 -14.07
N SER A 40 -10.48 7.16 -12.77
CA SER A 40 -11.79 6.89 -12.19
C SER A 40 -12.90 7.72 -12.86
N ALA A 41 -12.65 9.01 -13.06
CA ALA A 41 -13.61 9.92 -13.68
C ALA A 41 -13.86 9.60 -15.16
N GLN A 42 -12.84 9.18 -15.91
CA GLN A 42 -12.97 8.76 -17.30
C GLN A 42 -13.83 7.50 -17.43
N LEU A 43 -13.59 6.50 -16.56
CA LEU A 43 -14.40 5.30 -16.60
C LEU A 43 -15.87 5.56 -16.23
N GLU A 44 -16.13 6.45 -15.26
CA GLU A 44 -17.49 6.88 -14.95
C GLU A 44 -18.16 7.59 -16.14
N LYS A 45 -17.46 8.56 -16.76
CA LYS A 45 -17.96 9.30 -17.92
C LYS A 45 -18.25 8.41 -19.12
N SER A 46 -17.51 7.32 -19.29
CA SER A 46 -17.73 6.36 -20.38
C SER A 46 -19.06 5.60 -20.25
N GLY A 47 -19.73 5.67 -19.08
CA GLY A 47 -20.95 4.91 -18.80
C GLY A 47 -20.71 3.41 -18.69
N LEU A 48 -19.45 2.95 -18.76
CA LEU A 48 -19.09 1.54 -18.79
C LEU A 48 -19.15 0.86 -17.41
N GLU A 49 -19.39 1.62 -16.34
CA GLU A 49 -19.28 1.11 -14.97
C GLU A 49 -20.47 1.47 -14.07
N SER A 50 -21.39 0.52 -14.00
CA SER A 50 -22.40 0.41 -12.95
C SER A 50 -21.75 0.11 -11.58
N PRO A 51 -22.41 0.46 -10.44
CA PRO A 51 -21.91 0.15 -9.10
C PRO A 51 -21.55 -1.34 -8.88
N SER A 52 -22.22 -2.27 -9.55
CA SER A 52 -21.89 -3.70 -9.46
C SER A 52 -20.56 -4.05 -10.14
N GLN A 53 -20.24 -3.41 -11.27
CA GLN A 53 -18.95 -3.54 -11.93
C GLN A 53 -17.82 -2.97 -11.06
N ILE A 54 -18.05 -1.83 -10.40
CA ILE A 54 -17.09 -1.25 -9.45
C ILE A 54 -16.78 -2.22 -8.32
N ARG A 55 -17.83 -2.78 -7.68
CA ARG A 55 -17.67 -3.79 -6.62
C ARG A 55 -16.93 -5.04 -7.12
N LEU A 56 -17.19 -5.47 -8.35
CA LEU A 56 -16.48 -6.60 -8.96
C LEU A 56 -14.99 -6.29 -9.17
N GLU A 57 -14.64 -5.10 -9.66
CA GLU A 57 -13.24 -4.69 -9.83
C GLU A 57 -12.52 -4.51 -8.49
N ASN A 58 -13.19 -3.96 -7.47
CA ASN A 58 -12.66 -3.89 -6.10
C ASN A 58 -12.37 -5.30 -5.56
N LYS A 59 -13.32 -6.24 -5.75
CA LYS A 59 -13.13 -7.65 -5.36
C LYS A 59 -11.94 -8.29 -6.09
N LYS A 60 -11.79 -8.05 -7.39
CA LYS A 60 -10.62 -8.53 -8.16
C LYS A 60 -9.32 -7.92 -7.64
N ALA A 61 -9.29 -6.63 -7.33
CA ALA A 61 -8.10 -5.97 -6.77
C ALA A 61 -7.68 -6.58 -5.41
N LEU A 62 -8.65 -6.84 -4.52
CA LEU A 62 -8.43 -7.51 -3.24
C LEU A 62 -7.94 -8.95 -3.43
N GLN A 63 -8.52 -9.70 -4.38
CA GLN A 63 -8.06 -11.05 -4.73
C GLN A 63 -6.64 -11.07 -5.28
N ARG A 64 -6.26 -10.10 -6.12
CA ARG A 64 -4.88 -9.99 -6.63
C ARG A 64 -3.90 -9.73 -5.49
N LEU A 65 -4.29 -8.92 -4.51
CA LEU A 65 -3.46 -8.62 -3.34
C LEU A 65 -3.19 -9.88 -2.51
N SER A 66 -4.16 -10.80 -2.37
CA SER A 66 -3.99 -12.02 -1.57
C SER A 66 -3.09 -13.09 -2.21
N GLN A 67 -2.73 -12.96 -3.49
CA GLN A 67 -1.88 -13.93 -4.18
C GLN A 67 -0.48 -14.01 -3.55
N LYS A 68 -0.01 -15.23 -3.30
CA LYS A 68 1.20 -15.51 -2.48
C LYS A 68 2.52 -15.48 -3.25
N ASN A 69 2.51 -15.45 -4.58
CA ASN A 69 3.71 -15.66 -5.39
C ASN A 69 4.51 -14.36 -5.53
N ARG A 70 5.40 -14.10 -4.57
CA ARG A 70 6.43 -13.07 -4.71
C ARG A 70 7.77 -13.67 -4.33
N GLU A 71 8.74 -13.53 -5.22
CA GLU A 71 10.15 -13.76 -4.87
C GLU A 71 10.64 -12.57 -4.04
N PHE A 72 11.12 -12.86 -2.84
CA PHE A 72 11.59 -11.86 -1.90
C PHE A 72 13.11 -11.82 -1.85
N ASP A 73 13.66 -10.67 -1.46
CA ASP A 73 15.08 -10.50 -1.17
C ASP A 73 15.43 -11.13 0.20
N TYR A 74 16.69 -11.05 0.63
CA TYR A 74 17.20 -11.44 1.96
C TYR A 74 16.56 -10.67 3.14
N ARG A 75 15.61 -9.76 2.86
CA ARG A 75 14.87 -8.98 3.85
C ARG A 75 13.69 -9.76 4.42
N LYS A 76 13.14 -9.23 5.51
CA LYS A 76 11.95 -9.80 6.13
C LYS A 76 10.75 -9.66 5.19
N THR A 77 9.98 -10.73 5.00
CA THR A 77 8.86 -10.72 4.04
C THR A 77 7.50 -10.42 4.71
N THR A 78 7.42 -10.48 6.03
CA THR A 78 6.19 -10.23 6.80
C THR A 78 6.50 -9.53 8.12
N LEU A 79 5.59 -8.71 8.64
CA LEU A 79 5.61 -8.27 10.05
C LEU A 79 4.84 -9.27 10.93
N THR A 80 5.24 -9.44 12.19
CA THR A 80 4.38 -10.08 13.18
C THR A 80 3.19 -9.19 13.52
N LYS A 81 2.16 -9.77 14.14
CA LYS A 81 1.05 -9.00 14.74
C LYS A 81 1.54 -7.87 15.65
N LYS A 82 2.52 -8.15 16.53
CA LYS A 82 3.09 -7.17 17.45
C LYS A 82 3.76 -6.01 16.70
N GLU A 83 4.54 -6.30 15.67
CA GLU A 83 5.25 -5.27 14.90
C GLU A 83 4.32 -4.40 14.06
N ALA A 84 3.24 -4.96 13.49
CA ALA A 84 2.24 -4.16 12.79
C ALA A 84 1.45 -3.24 13.75
N TRP A 85 1.19 -3.68 14.99
CA TRP A 85 0.67 -2.79 16.04
C TRP A 85 1.66 -1.68 16.39
N GLN A 86 2.94 -2.02 16.62
CA GLN A 86 3.98 -1.04 16.89
C GLN A 86 4.12 -0.01 15.75
N LEU A 87 4.02 -0.46 14.50
CA LEU A 87 4.06 0.43 13.34
C LEU A 87 2.89 1.43 13.34
N LEU A 88 1.67 0.96 13.65
CA LEU A 88 0.50 1.82 13.80
C LEU A 88 0.66 2.82 14.96
N GLU A 89 1.07 2.34 16.13
CA GLU A 89 1.28 3.19 17.31
C GLU A 89 2.33 4.28 17.05
N ARG A 90 3.42 3.94 16.36
CA ARG A 90 4.47 4.92 16.03
C ARG A 90 3.96 6.02 15.11
N VAL A 91 3.14 5.70 14.09
CA VAL A 91 2.59 6.73 13.20
C VAL A 91 1.52 7.59 13.90
N ILE A 92 0.65 6.98 14.72
CA ILE A 92 -0.41 7.71 15.44
C ILE A 92 0.20 8.72 16.41
N ASN A 93 1.23 8.32 17.15
CA ASN A 93 1.88 9.14 18.17
C ASN A 93 3.08 9.94 17.63
N HIS A 94 3.28 9.99 16.31
CA HIS A 94 4.43 10.67 15.75
C HIS A 94 4.30 12.19 15.87
N PRO A 95 5.34 12.93 16.31
CA PRO A 95 5.28 14.39 16.50
C PRO A 95 5.23 15.22 15.19
N ILE A 96 5.07 14.57 14.04
CA ILE A 96 5.07 15.24 12.72
C ILE A 96 3.88 14.72 11.92
N VAL A 97 3.79 13.40 11.77
CA VAL A 97 2.76 12.75 10.93
C VAL A 97 1.53 12.28 11.72
N GLY A 98 1.52 12.41 13.05
CA GLY A 98 0.38 12.07 13.88
C GLY A 98 -0.78 13.04 13.70
N HIS A 99 -2.00 12.61 14.04
CA HIS A 99 -3.18 13.48 13.93
C HIS A 99 -3.10 14.72 14.83
N GLN A 100 -2.45 14.60 15.98
CA GLN A 100 -2.35 15.68 16.97
C GLN A 100 -1.49 16.86 16.51
N THR A 101 -0.65 16.66 15.50
CA THR A 101 0.27 17.69 15.00
C THR A 101 -0.10 18.21 13.63
N ILE A 102 -1.21 17.74 13.05
CA ILE A 102 -1.58 18.06 11.67
C ILE A 102 -1.90 19.54 11.48
N GLU A 103 -2.49 20.19 12.49
CA GLU A 103 -2.85 21.62 12.46
C GLU A 103 -1.60 22.53 12.33
N ASN A 104 -0.43 22.07 12.78
CA ASN A 104 0.82 22.79 12.59
C ASN A 104 1.24 22.85 11.11
N TYR A 105 0.77 21.89 10.31
CA TYR A 105 1.18 21.71 8.92
C TYR A 105 0.06 22.01 7.92
N ASP A 106 -1.21 21.83 8.30
CA ASP A 106 -2.41 22.13 7.51
C ASP A 106 -3.47 22.81 8.40
N PRO A 107 -3.20 24.07 8.83
CA PRO A 107 -4.09 24.81 9.73
C PRO A 107 -5.46 25.12 9.10
N ASN A 108 -5.57 25.00 7.77
CA ASN A 108 -6.79 25.26 7.02
C ASN A 108 -7.49 23.97 6.55
N HIS A 109 -7.00 22.79 6.95
CA HIS A 109 -7.53 21.47 6.59
C HIS A 109 -7.73 21.23 5.08
N GLN A 110 -6.83 21.76 4.24
CA GLN A 110 -6.93 21.74 2.79
C GLN A 110 -6.35 20.46 2.16
N PHE A 111 -5.40 19.79 2.81
CA PHE A 111 -4.58 18.76 2.17
C PHE A 111 -4.89 17.35 2.66
N GLY A 112 -5.43 17.19 3.88
CA GLY A 112 -5.82 15.90 4.47
C GLY A 112 -4.65 14.96 4.84
N PHE A 113 -3.43 15.22 4.33
CA PHE A 113 -2.13 14.57 4.59
C PHE A 113 -2.10 13.02 4.67
N CYS A 114 -3.14 12.33 4.24
CA CYS A 114 -3.19 10.86 4.25
C CYS A 114 -2.04 10.26 3.43
N PHE A 115 -1.66 10.90 2.32
CA PHE A 115 -0.49 10.56 1.52
C PHE A 115 0.83 10.65 2.32
N GLY A 116 0.95 11.65 3.19
CA GLY A 116 2.12 11.88 4.03
C GLY A 116 2.27 10.78 5.09
N ARG A 117 1.17 10.48 5.79
CA ARG A 117 1.11 9.40 6.79
C ARG A 117 1.38 8.03 6.16
N ALA A 118 0.76 7.75 5.01
CA ALA A 118 1.03 6.52 4.26
C ALA A 118 2.50 6.41 3.85
N THR A 119 3.11 7.50 3.38
CA THR A 119 4.54 7.53 3.04
C THR A 119 5.42 7.29 4.26
N TRP A 120 5.13 7.91 5.41
CA TRP A 120 5.87 7.66 6.65
C TRP A 120 5.79 6.19 7.07
N VAL A 121 4.59 5.58 7.03
CA VAL A 121 4.40 4.15 7.34
C VAL A 121 5.24 3.26 6.42
N TRP A 122 5.29 3.58 5.13
CA TRP A 122 6.11 2.84 4.18
C TRP A 122 7.60 2.93 4.52
N LEU A 123 8.11 4.14 4.78
CA LEU A 123 9.51 4.36 5.15
C LEU A 123 9.86 3.65 6.47
N GLU A 124 8.97 3.70 7.46
CA GLU A 124 9.17 3.03 8.74
C GLU A 124 9.14 1.51 8.59
N ALA A 125 8.24 0.96 7.77
CA ALA A 125 8.21 -0.48 7.49
C ALA A 125 9.52 -0.93 6.80
N LEU A 126 10.08 -0.14 5.89
CA LEU A 126 11.40 -0.39 5.31
C LEU A 126 12.50 -0.36 6.37
N ARG A 127 12.48 0.60 7.30
CA ARG A 127 13.43 0.69 8.42
C ARG A 127 13.32 -0.50 9.37
N MET A 128 12.12 -1.05 9.54
CA MET A 128 11.88 -2.31 10.27
C MET A 128 12.39 -3.56 9.51
N GLY A 129 13.06 -3.39 8.37
CA GLY A 129 13.67 -4.46 7.60
C GLY A 129 12.70 -5.21 6.68
N LEU A 130 11.49 -4.69 6.48
CA LEU A 130 10.51 -5.30 5.59
C LEU A 130 10.92 -5.13 4.13
N ASP A 131 10.75 -6.17 3.32
CA ASP A 131 10.98 -6.15 1.88
C ASP A 131 10.02 -5.18 1.18
N LYS A 132 10.50 -4.44 0.19
CA LYS A 132 9.68 -3.49 -0.59
C LYS A 132 8.49 -4.16 -1.28
N LYS A 133 8.64 -5.40 -1.72
CA LYS A 133 7.56 -6.22 -2.31
C LYS A 133 6.57 -6.70 -1.25
N SER A 134 6.81 -6.47 0.03
CA SER A 134 5.86 -6.71 1.12
C SER A 134 5.13 -5.46 1.56
N ILE A 135 5.24 -4.37 0.81
CA ILE A 135 4.60 -3.08 1.06
C ILE A 135 3.90 -2.60 -0.21
N VAL A 136 2.66 -2.13 -0.08
CA VAL A 136 1.91 -1.49 -1.16
C VAL A 136 1.15 -0.29 -0.60
N LYS A 137 0.71 0.61 -1.47
CA LYS A 137 -0.29 1.61 -1.11
C LYS A 137 -1.66 1.18 -1.61
N ILE A 138 -2.67 1.33 -0.77
CA ILE A 138 -4.07 1.11 -1.12
C ILE A 138 -4.77 2.46 -1.12
N PHE A 139 -5.39 2.79 -2.24
CA PHE A 139 -6.14 4.01 -2.47
C PHE A 139 -7.62 3.68 -2.54
N ILE A 140 -8.44 4.50 -1.91
CA ILE A 140 -9.88 4.58 -2.15
C ILE A 140 -10.14 5.87 -2.90
N VAL A 141 -10.76 5.80 -4.07
CA VAL A 141 -11.00 6.95 -4.97
C VAL A 141 -12.48 7.09 -5.25
N GLY A 142 -13.00 8.29 -5.13
CA GLY A 142 -14.40 8.64 -5.33
C GLY A 142 -14.89 9.61 -4.26
N PRO A 143 -16.08 10.20 -4.44
CA PRO A 143 -16.59 11.23 -3.54
C PRO A 143 -17.01 10.61 -2.20
N MET A 144 -16.51 11.22 -1.14
CA MET A 144 -16.75 10.83 0.23
C MET A 144 -16.99 12.07 1.08
N ARG A 145 -17.81 11.92 2.11
CA ARG A 145 -18.10 12.98 3.08
C ARG A 145 -18.23 12.39 4.47
N ALA A 146 -17.52 12.99 5.42
CA ALA A 146 -17.75 12.79 6.85
C ALA A 146 -17.83 14.17 7.51
N ASP A 147 -18.87 14.38 8.30
CA ASP A 147 -19.19 15.69 8.89
C ASP A 147 -19.24 16.77 7.79
N ASP A 148 -18.45 17.84 7.92
CA ASP A 148 -18.33 18.94 6.96
C ASP A 148 -17.14 18.80 6.01
N ILE A 149 -16.40 17.70 6.08
CA ILE A 149 -15.23 17.48 5.24
C ILE A 149 -15.62 16.59 4.06
N THR A 150 -15.31 17.08 2.86
CA THR A 150 -15.46 16.32 1.61
C THR A 150 -14.07 16.01 1.05
N TRP A 151 -13.85 14.75 0.69
CA TRP A 151 -12.61 14.32 0.05
C TRP A 151 -12.92 13.43 -1.14
N GLN A 152 -11.98 13.39 -2.09
CA GLN A 152 -12.12 12.65 -3.35
C GLN A 152 -11.27 11.37 -3.37
N PHE A 153 -10.38 11.22 -2.39
CA PHE A 153 -9.64 9.98 -2.17
C PHE A 153 -9.13 9.86 -0.74
N HIS A 154 -8.77 8.64 -0.35
CA HIS A 154 -7.96 8.34 0.82
C HIS A 154 -6.87 7.34 0.45
N VAL A 155 -5.73 7.37 1.15
CA VAL A 155 -4.64 6.43 0.94
C VAL A 155 -4.06 5.96 2.28
N ALA A 156 -3.75 4.68 2.33
CA ALA A 156 -3.01 4.06 3.43
C ALA A 156 -1.96 3.10 2.89
N THR A 157 -1.02 2.72 3.75
CA THR A 157 0.00 1.71 3.42
C THR A 157 -0.45 0.36 3.95
N ALA A 158 -0.42 -0.65 3.07
CA ALA A 158 -0.63 -2.03 3.46
C ALA A 158 0.69 -2.80 3.47
N VAL A 159 0.88 -3.62 4.49
CA VAL A 159 2.07 -4.44 4.71
C VAL A 159 1.68 -5.90 4.82
N ARG A 160 2.54 -6.82 4.37
CA ARG A 160 2.34 -8.24 4.67
C ARG A 160 2.62 -8.52 6.13
N THR A 161 1.77 -9.33 6.74
CA THR A 161 1.88 -9.75 8.12
C THR A 161 1.71 -11.26 8.26
N LYS A 162 2.18 -11.78 9.39
CA LYS A 162 1.84 -13.11 9.91
C LYS A 162 1.06 -12.96 11.21
N GLY A 163 -0.08 -13.64 11.30
CA GLY A 163 -0.85 -13.83 12.54
C GLY A 163 -1.97 -12.83 12.84
N PHE A 164 -2.23 -11.82 11.99
CA PHE A 164 -3.46 -11.02 12.10
C PHE A 164 -4.66 -11.75 11.51
N PHE A 165 -4.50 -12.21 10.26
CA PHE A 165 -5.51 -12.96 9.51
C PHE A 165 -4.84 -14.11 8.74
N GLY A 166 -3.93 -14.83 9.42
CA GLY A 166 -2.96 -15.72 8.78
C GLY A 166 -1.79 -14.94 8.16
N ASP A 167 -1.26 -15.45 7.06
CA ASP A 167 -0.26 -14.75 6.23
C ASP A 167 -0.98 -13.84 5.23
N SER A 168 -1.29 -12.63 5.66
CA SER A 168 -2.20 -11.71 4.98
C SER A 168 -1.64 -10.29 4.88
N TRP A 169 -2.31 -9.45 4.09
CA TRP A 169 -2.08 -8.02 4.08
C TRP A 169 -2.86 -7.35 5.19
N VAL A 170 -2.24 -6.34 5.79
CA VAL A 170 -2.87 -5.49 6.80
C VAL A 170 -2.61 -4.04 6.43
N VAL A 171 -3.66 -3.23 6.47
CA VAL A 171 -3.63 -1.80 6.22
C VAL A 171 -3.34 -1.07 7.53
N ILE A 172 -2.32 -0.22 7.50
CA ILE A 172 -1.95 0.68 8.58
C ILE A 172 -2.51 2.06 8.22
N ASP A 173 -3.64 2.40 8.82
CA ASP A 173 -4.35 3.67 8.62
C ASP A 173 -4.55 4.35 9.97
N THR A 174 -4.11 5.59 10.09
CA THR A 174 -4.25 6.38 11.33
C THR A 174 -5.68 6.83 11.60
N ASN A 175 -6.56 6.78 10.59
CA ASN A 175 -7.99 6.98 10.77
C ASN A 175 -8.67 5.76 11.41
N ALA A 176 -7.92 4.71 11.75
CA ALA A 176 -8.36 3.54 12.49
C ALA A 176 -7.55 3.36 13.77
N ASN A 177 -8.19 2.83 14.81
CA ASN A 177 -7.55 2.54 16.10
C ASN A 177 -6.86 1.17 16.15
N ARG A 178 -6.86 0.44 15.03
CA ARG A 178 -6.23 -0.87 14.88
C ARG A 178 -5.82 -1.11 13.45
N PRO A 179 -4.87 -2.02 13.20
CA PRO A 179 -4.59 -2.48 11.85
C PRO A 179 -5.84 -3.17 11.25
N LEU A 180 -6.12 -2.90 9.98
CA LEU A 180 -7.31 -3.36 9.26
C LEU A 180 -6.96 -4.41 8.20
N SER A 181 -7.88 -5.31 7.86
CA SER A 181 -7.78 -6.02 6.58
C SER A 181 -8.04 -5.05 5.40
N PRO A 182 -7.58 -5.35 4.18
CA PRO A 182 -7.93 -4.57 3.00
C PRO A 182 -9.45 -4.45 2.75
N GLU A 183 -10.21 -5.49 3.07
CA GLU A 183 -11.67 -5.52 3.01
C GLU A 183 -12.29 -4.60 4.06
N GLU A 184 -11.82 -4.65 5.31
CA GLU A 184 -12.28 -3.77 6.38
C GLU A 184 -11.99 -2.30 6.06
N PHE A 185 -10.82 -2.03 5.46
CA PHE A 185 -10.45 -0.70 4.99
C PHE A 185 -11.41 -0.20 3.90
N LEU A 186 -11.72 -1.01 2.88
CA LEU A 186 -12.70 -0.65 1.85
C LEU A 186 -14.09 -0.38 2.48
N ALA A 187 -14.58 -1.30 3.31
CA ALA A 187 -15.89 -1.19 3.93
C ALA A 187 -16.02 0.06 4.81
N LYS A 188 -14.97 0.43 5.55
CA LYS A 188 -14.91 1.68 6.33
C LYS A 188 -15.19 2.89 5.45
N TYR A 189 -14.54 3.00 4.29
CA TYR A 189 -14.72 4.17 3.41
C TYR A 189 -16.01 4.12 2.58
N GLU A 190 -16.51 2.92 2.23
CA GLU A 190 -17.84 2.78 1.61
C GLU A 190 -18.98 3.35 2.48
N SER A 191 -18.81 3.31 3.81
CA SER A 191 -19.78 3.89 4.75
C SER A 191 -19.93 5.42 4.59
N VAL A 192 -18.84 6.11 4.23
CA VAL A 192 -18.79 7.57 4.02
C VAL A 192 -18.82 7.97 2.54
N SER A 193 -18.99 7.00 1.63
CA SER A 193 -19.21 7.27 0.21
C SER A 193 -20.56 7.94 -0.02
N THR A 194 -20.56 9.02 -0.79
CA THR A 194 -21.78 9.79 -1.11
C THR A 194 -22.55 9.21 -2.30
N ASP A 195 -21.92 8.43 -3.16
CA ASP A 195 -22.51 7.88 -4.39
C ASP A 195 -22.45 6.35 -4.49
N LYS A 196 -21.79 5.69 -3.53
CA LYS A 196 -21.53 4.23 -3.48
C LYS A 196 -20.71 3.71 -4.67
N LYS A 197 -19.84 4.55 -5.24
CA LYS A 197 -18.99 4.22 -6.40
C LYS A 197 -17.48 4.25 -6.10
N LEU A 198 -17.08 4.07 -4.85
CA LEU A 198 -15.66 4.09 -4.49
C LEU A 198 -14.86 2.98 -5.18
N ARG A 199 -13.71 3.34 -5.74
CA ARG A 199 -12.75 2.43 -6.35
C ARG A 199 -11.58 2.17 -5.44
N LEU A 200 -11.21 0.91 -5.31
CA LEU A 200 -9.98 0.48 -4.66
C LEU A 200 -8.89 0.30 -5.70
N PHE A 201 -7.77 0.99 -5.51
CA PHE A 201 -6.54 0.77 -6.28
C PHE A 201 -5.43 0.31 -5.34
N VAL A 202 -4.70 -0.72 -5.75
CA VAL A 202 -3.41 -1.10 -5.14
C VAL A 202 -2.31 -0.56 -6.02
N SER A 203 -1.26 0.04 -5.47
CA SER A 203 -0.16 0.60 -6.26
C SER A 203 1.20 0.45 -5.58
N ASP A 204 2.24 0.85 -6.32
CA ASP A 204 3.62 0.91 -5.83
C ASP A 204 3.70 1.78 -4.57
N PRO A 205 4.41 1.33 -3.51
CA PRO A 205 4.48 2.07 -2.26
C PRO A 205 5.15 3.45 -2.40
N GLN A 206 5.88 3.73 -3.48
CA GLN A 206 6.46 5.04 -3.79
C GLN A 206 5.43 6.03 -4.34
N ARG A 207 4.22 5.63 -4.76
CA ARG A 207 3.21 6.58 -5.24
C ARG A 207 2.78 7.51 -4.11
N LEU A 208 2.89 8.83 -4.27
CA LEU A 208 2.56 9.75 -3.19
C LEU A 208 1.04 9.83 -2.95
N GLY A 209 0.30 10.30 -3.96
CA GLY A 209 -1.15 10.55 -3.92
C GLY A 209 -1.89 9.99 -5.14
N ALA A 210 -3.23 10.06 -5.11
CA ALA A 210 -4.08 9.52 -6.18
C ALA A 210 -3.91 10.27 -7.51
N SER A 211 -3.70 11.59 -7.45
CA SER A 211 -3.41 12.45 -8.60
C SER A 211 -1.93 12.54 -8.96
N SER A 212 -1.04 12.04 -8.09
CA SER A 212 0.40 12.14 -8.32
C SER A 212 0.83 11.17 -9.41
N THR A 213 1.51 11.69 -10.43
CA THR A 213 2.10 10.92 -11.52
C THR A 213 3.59 10.62 -11.30
N ILE A 214 4.13 11.04 -10.14
CA ILE A 214 5.55 10.92 -9.79
C ILE A 214 5.76 9.98 -8.60
N LYS A 215 6.88 9.26 -8.63
CA LYS A 215 7.33 8.47 -7.49
C LYS A 215 7.92 9.37 -6.41
N PHE A 216 7.62 9.09 -5.15
CA PHE A 216 8.32 9.68 -4.02
C PHE A 216 9.81 9.37 -4.10
N GLY A 217 10.64 10.40 -3.93
CA GLY A 217 12.08 10.31 -4.15
C GLY A 217 12.79 11.65 -3.94
N PRO A 218 14.10 11.71 -4.22
CA PRO A 218 14.99 12.85 -3.90
C PRO A 218 14.49 14.23 -4.34
N MET A 219 13.73 14.33 -5.43
CA MET A 219 13.14 15.61 -5.86
C MET A 219 12.20 16.21 -4.81
N HIS A 220 11.46 15.37 -4.08
CA HIS A 220 10.59 15.78 -2.98
C HIS A 220 11.39 16.28 -1.77
N PHE A 221 12.70 15.97 -1.68
CA PHE A 221 13.63 16.54 -0.69
C PHE A 221 14.18 17.90 -1.12
N LYS A 222 14.26 18.16 -2.44
CA LYS A 222 14.82 19.40 -2.97
C LYS A 222 13.77 20.50 -3.01
N ASP A 223 12.55 20.19 -3.46
CA ASP A 223 11.43 21.14 -3.47
C ASP A 223 10.93 21.45 -2.06
N SER A 224 10.85 20.44 -1.16
CA SER A 224 10.38 20.65 0.22
C SER A 224 11.24 21.58 1.08
N ARG A 225 12.45 21.94 0.63
CA ARG A 225 13.26 22.97 1.29
C ARG A 225 12.69 24.39 1.09
N ASN A 226 11.86 24.59 0.06
CA ASN A 226 11.19 25.84 -0.26
C ASN A 226 9.65 25.68 -0.43
N ASP A 227 9.10 24.47 -0.28
CA ASP A 227 7.69 24.21 -0.56
C ASP A 227 6.79 24.75 0.56
N SER A 228 6.39 26.01 0.41
CA SER A 228 5.37 26.67 1.21
C SER A 228 4.05 25.91 1.25
N ASN A 229 3.78 25.03 0.27
CA ASN A 229 2.47 24.40 0.14
C ASN A 229 2.19 23.36 1.23
N TYR A 230 3.23 22.83 1.89
CA TYR A 230 3.06 21.82 2.96
C TYR A 230 3.68 22.24 4.30
N ASN A 231 3.98 23.53 4.50
CA ASN A 231 4.52 24.05 5.76
C ASN A 231 5.70 23.22 6.31
N ARG A 232 6.61 22.79 5.43
CA ARG A 232 7.78 21.95 5.75
C ARG A 232 7.48 20.52 6.26
N TYR A 233 6.23 20.05 6.19
CA TYR A 233 5.81 18.72 6.64
C TYR A 233 6.73 17.59 6.14
N PHE A 234 6.99 17.52 4.84
CA PHE A 234 7.85 16.49 4.27
C PHE A 234 9.32 16.67 4.63
N GLN A 235 9.79 17.90 4.81
CA GLN A 235 11.16 18.18 5.24
C GLN A 235 11.38 17.64 6.66
N ASP A 236 10.48 17.94 7.59
CA ASP A 236 10.58 17.49 8.98
C ASP A 236 10.45 15.96 9.06
N MET A 237 9.48 15.39 8.32
CA MET A 237 9.28 13.95 8.19
C MET A 237 10.54 13.23 7.70
N LEU A 238 11.22 13.77 6.69
CA LEU A 238 12.44 13.17 6.14
C LEU A 238 13.66 13.40 7.03
N SER A 239 13.71 14.56 7.69
CA SER A 239 14.76 14.86 8.67
C SER A 239 14.76 13.85 9.81
N HIS A 240 13.57 13.42 10.27
CA HIS A 240 13.42 12.34 11.24
C HIS A 240 14.14 11.05 10.81
N PHE A 241 13.92 10.57 9.58
CA PHE A 241 14.58 9.37 9.08
C PHE A 241 16.09 9.57 8.86
N SER A 242 16.52 10.74 8.38
CA SER A 242 17.96 11.01 8.19
C SER A 242 18.73 11.02 9.52
N ASN A 243 18.14 11.60 10.57
CA ASN A 243 18.74 11.64 11.91
C ASN A 243 18.77 10.25 12.55
N ALA A 244 17.72 9.44 12.33
CA ALA A 244 17.69 8.05 12.78
C ALA A 244 18.81 7.21 12.13
N ILE A 245 19.06 7.40 10.83
CA ILE A 245 20.13 6.71 10.10
C ILE A 245 21.51 7.13 10.64
N ASN A 246 21.75 8.42 10.84
CA ASN A 246 23.01 8.91 11.40
C ASN A 246 23.28 8.33 12.80
N TYR A 247 22.24 8.19 13.63
CA TYR A 247 22.34 7.55 14.93
C TYR A 247 22.63 6.04 14.82
N GLU A 248 21.95 5.31 13.94
CA GLU A 248 22.15 3.87 13.76
C GLU A 248 23.49 3.52 13.09
N HIS A 249 24.04 4.38 12.23
CA HIS A 249 25.38 4.20 11.65
C HIS A 249 26.50 4.25 12.70
N THR A 250 26.32 5.01 13.79
CA THR A 250 27.24 4.93 14.95
C THR A 250 27.13 3.62 15.73
N LYS A 251 26.09 2.80 15.46
CA LYS A 251 25.78 1.55 16.20
C LYS A 251 25.67 0.27 15.34
N LYS A 252 26.10 0.28 14.07
CA LYS A 252 26.12 -0.88 13.12
C LYS A 252 24.77 -1.27 12.48
N CYS A 253 24.13 -0.37 11.71
CA CYS A 253 23.17 -0.80 10.69
C CYS A 253 23.31 0.05 9.41
N LYS A 254 23.40 -0.61 8.24
CA LYS A 254 23.89 -0.02 6.99
C LYS A 254 22.89 -0.22 5.83
N TYR A 255 21.59 -0.01 6.04
CA TYR A 255 20.58 -0.29 5.01
C TYR A 255 19.34 0.62 5.06
N LEU A 256 19.54 1.91 4.82
CA LEU A 256 18.50 2.77 4.25
C LEU A 256 19.13 3.56 3.10
N PHE A 257 18.46 3.53 1.95
CA PHE A 257 18.87 3.98 0.61
C PHE A 257 19.65 2.93 -0.20
#